data_AF-A0AAN0M941-F1
#
_entry.id   AF-A0AAN0M941-F1
#
_cell.length_a   1.000
_cell.length_b   1.000
_cell.length_c   1.000
_cell.angle_alpha   90.00
_cell.angle_beta   90.00
_cell.angle_gamma   90.00
#
_symmetry.space_group_name_H-M   'P 1'
#
loop_
_entity.id
_entity.type
_entity.pdbx_description
1 polymer ?
#
loop_
_entity_poly.entity_id
_entity_poly.type
_entity_poly.pdbx_seq_one_letter_code
_entity_poly.pdbx_strand_id
1 'polypeptide(L)' 'MPQFDMETTEYTVWVPENVERISVKGVALNRPVAKVTGGGWIDLALGENSIPLTVASPDGSSRIYTVKVMRSKILQ' A
#
# COMPACT_ATOMS: atom_id res chain seq x y z
N MET A 1 9.77 5.74 11.80
CA MET A 1 9.32 5.67 10.39
C MET A 1 9.83 4.36 9.85
N PRO A 2 8.99 3.44 9.34
CA PRO A 2 9.50 2.19 8.79
C PRO A 2 10.41 2.53 7.60
N GLN A 3 11.64 2.02 7.67
CA GLN A 3 12.64 2.18 6.63
C GLN A 3 12.15 1.41 5.40
N PHE A 4 12.13 2.08 4.24
CA PHE A 4 11.77 1.42 2.99
C PHE A 4 12.80 0.34 2.68
N ASP A 5 12.32 -0.89 2.49
CA ASP A 5 13.10 -2.04 2.08
C ASP A 5 12.49 -2.59 0.78
N MET A 6 13.33 -2.77 -0.23
CA MET A 6 12.92 -3.22 -1.56
C MET A 6 12.47 -4.69 -1.60
N GLU A 7 12.80 -5.48 -0.58
CA GLU A 7 12.32 -6.85 -0.40
C GLU A 7 11.01 -6.92 0.40
N THR A 8 10.67 -5.86 1.15
CA THR A 8 9.42 -5.80 1.90
C THR A 8 8.27 -5.47 0.97
N THR A 9 7.57 -6.51 0.55
CA THR A 9 6.39 -6.42 -0.32
C THR A 9 5.09 -6.28 0.48
N GLU A 10 5.13 -6.47 1.80
CA GLU A 10 3.96 -6.32 2.68
C GLU A 10 4.17 -5.21 3.71
N TYR A 11 3.25 -4.25 3.74
CA TYR A 11 3.22 -3.20 4.74
C TYR A 11 1.93 -3.28 5.52
N THR A 12 2.02 -3.48 6.83
CA THR A 12 0.86 -3.46 7.72
C THR A 12 0.73 -2.11 8.40
N VAL A 13 -0.41 -1.46 8.22
CA VAL A 13 -0.76 -0.18 8.83
C VAL A 13 -1.99 -0.38 9.71
N TRP A 14 -1.92 0.11 10.93
CA TRP A 14 -3.04 0.09 11.87
C TRP A 14 -3.68 1.47 11.87
N VAL A 15 -4.98 1.51 11.63
CA VAL A 15 -5.75 2.75 11.68
C VAL A 15 -6.91 2.61 12.66
N PRO A 16 -7.21 3.65 13.45
CA PRO A 16 -8.34 3.65 14.35
C PRO A 16 -9.67 3.60 13.58
N GLU A 17 -10.74 3.12 14.23
CA GLU A 17 -12.04 2.91 13.59
C GLU A 17 -12.66 4.18 12.98
N ASN A 18 -12.29 5.36 13.48
CA ASN A 18 -12.74 6.65 12.96
C ASN A 18 -12.16 7.00 11.57
N VAL A 19 -11.17 6.25 11.09
CA VAL A 19 -10.61 6.43 9.75
C VAL A 19 -11.42 5.59 8.75
N GLU A 20 -12.29 6.25 8.00
CA GLU A 20 -13.13 5.61 6.97
C GLU A 20 -12.42 5.47 5.64
N ARG A 21 -11.48 6.36 5.34
CA ARG A 21 -10.82 6.45 4.04
C ARG A 21 -9.37 6.85 4.20
N ILE A 22 -8.51 6.21 3.41
CA ILE A 22 -7.08 6.56 3.33
C ILE A 22 -6.67 6.81 1.88
N SER A 23 -5.63 7.62 1.70
CA SER A 23 -4.96 7.77 0.42
C SER A 23 -3.69 6.92 0.38
N VAL A 24 -3.67 5.90 -0.46
CA VAL A 24 -2.45 5.10 -0.69
C VAL A 24 -1.77 5.57 -1.96
N LYS A 25 -0.52 5.98 -1.88
CA LYS A 25 0.27 6.43 -3.03
C LYS A 25 1.58 5.66 -3.08
N GLY A 26 1.74 4.81 -4.09
CA GLY A 26 3.03 4.20 -4.39
C GLY A 26 3.91 5.10 -5.27
N VAL A 27 5.20 5.17 -4.96
CA VAL A 27 6.19 5.91 -5.73
C VAL A 27 7.27 4.93 -6.18
N ALA A 28 7.41 4.75 -7.50
CA ALA A 28 8.51 3.98 -8.03
C ALA A 28 9.82 4.75 -7.86
N LEU A 29 10.89 4.06 -7.44
CA LEU A 29 12.23 4.65 -7.32
C LEU A 29 12.82 5.02 -8.68
N ASN A 30 12.63 4.16 -9.68
CA ASN A 30 13.14 4.36 -11.04
C ASN A 30 12.14 5.13 -11.91
N ARG A 31 11.75 6.33 -11.48
CA ARG A 31 10.94 7.25 -12.33
C ARG A 31 11.80 7.83 -13.46
N PRO A 32 11.24 8.08 -14.66
CA PRO A 32 9.84 7.88 -15.09
C PRO A 32 9.55 6.48 -15.67
N VAL A 33 10.53 5.58 -15.59
CA VAL A 33 10.61 4.31 -16.32
C VAL A 33 9.60 3.31 -15.73
N ALA A 34 9.53 3.19 -14.41
CA ALA A 34 8.56 2.33 -13.73
C ALA A 34 7.21 3.04 -13.46
N LYS A 35 6.11 2.35 -13.75
CA LYS A 35 4.73 2.80 -13.48
C LYS A 35 4.18 2.08 -12.26
N VAL A 36 3.63 2.85 -11.33
CA VAL A 36 2.84 2.29 -10.22
C VAL A 36 1.37 2.41 -10.57
N THR A 37 0.67 1.29 -10.47
CA THR A 37 -0.78 1.15 -10.66
C THR A 37 -1.38 0.55 -9.38
N GLY A 38 -2.59 0.96 -9.03
CA GLY A 38 -3.18 0.69 -7.71
C GLY A 38 -2.98 1.82 -6.70
N GLY A 39 -3.72 1.75 -5.60
CA GLY A 39 -3.81 2.82 -4.60
C GLY A 39 -4.89 3.85 -4.96
N GLY A 40 -4.74 5.07 -4.48
CA GLY A 40 -5.74 6.13 -4.55
C GLY A 40 -6.53 6.24 -3.24
N TRP A 41 -7.74 6.80 -3.33
CA TRP A 41 -8.67 6.85 -2.20
C TRP A 41 -9.32 5.48 -2.04
N ILE A 42 -9.05 4.84 -0.91
CA ILE A 42 -9.61 3.53 -0.57
C ILE A 42 -10.51 3.73 0.65
N ASP A 43 -11.77 3.33 0.51
CA ASP A 43 -12.70 3.22 1.63
C ASP A 43 -12.38 1.94 2.40
N LEU A 44 -12.24 2.06 3.71
CA LEU A 44 -11.80 0.98 4.59
C LEU A 44 -13.00 0.31 5.26
N ALA A 45 -13.13 -1.00 5.07
CA ALA A 45 -14.01 -1.83 5.89
C ALA A 45 -13.41 -2.01 7.29
N LEU A 46 -14.25 -2.29 8.30
CA LEU A 46 -13.76 -2.73 9.61
C LEU A 46 -13.02 -4.07 9.45
N GLY A 47 -11.86 -4.21 10.07
CA GLY A 47 -10.98 -5.38 9.92
C GLY A 47 -9.85 -5.16 8.92
N GLU A 48 -9.40 -6.24 8.27
CA GLU A 48 -8.28 -6.23 7.34
C GLU A 48 -8.70 -5.74 5.94
N ASN A 49 -8.00 -4.74 5.42
CA ASN A 49 -8.14 -4.26 4.05
C ASN A 49 -6.80 -4.45 3.33
N SER A 50 -6.74 -5.37 2.38
CA SER A 50 -5.54 -5.61 1.57
C SER A 50 -5.59 -4.77 0.29
N ILE A 51 -4.62 -3.87 0.12
CA ILE A 51 -4.54 -2.93 -1.00
C ILE A 51 -3.30 -3.29 -1.83
N PRO A 52 -3.46 -4.01 -2.96
CA PRO A 52 -2.34 -4.32 -3.84
C PRO A 52 -1.94 -3.10 -4.68
N LEU A 53 -0.64 -2.88 -4.76
CA LEU A 53 0.03 -1.89 -5.59
C LEU A 53 0.93 -2.63 -6.56
N THR A 54 0.68 -2.49 -7.85
CA THR A 54 1.50 -3.12 -8.89
C THR A 54 2.46 -2.10 -9.45
N VAL A 55 3.75 -2.38 -9.32
CA VAL A 55 4.85 -1.64 -9.92
C VAL A 55 5.30 -2.40 -11.16
N ALA A 56 5.00 -1.85 -12.34
CA ALA A 56 5.44 -2.38 -13.62
C ALA A 56 6.70 -1.62 -14.08
N SER A 57 7.77 -2.36 -14.32
CA SER A 57 8.96 -1.89 -15.01
C SER A 57 8.79 -2.05 -16.53
N PRO A 58 9.45 -1.23 -17.35
CA PRO A 58 9.30 -1.28 -18.81
C PRO A 58 10.12 -2.39 -19.48
N ASP A 59 10.94 -3.11 -18.72
CA ASP A 59 11.55 -4.38 -19.13
C ASP A 59 10.53 -5.54 -19.14
N GLY A 60 9.28 -5.29 -18.73
CA GLY A 60 8.22 -6.29 -18.62
C GLY A 60 8.14 -6.95 -17.24
N SER A 61 9.07 -6.65 -16.33
CA SER A 61 9.03 -7.13 -14.95
C SER A 61 7.97 -6.37 -14.16
N SER A 62 7.16 -7.07 -13.38
CA SER A 62 6.22 -6.44 -12.45
C SER A 62 6.43 -6.95 -11.02
N ARG A 63 6.31 -6.05 -10.04
CA ARG A 63 6.32 -6.38 -8.62
C ARG A 63 5.02 -5.92 -7.98
N ILE A 64 4.44 -6.75 -7.13
CA ILE A 64 3.23 -6.43 -6.38
C ILE A 64 3.64 -6.15 -4.94
N TYR A 65 3.20 -5.00 -4.42
CA TYR A 65 3.35 -4.57 -3.04
C TYR A 65 1.96 -4.51 -2.41
N THR A 66 1.73 -5.21 -1.32
CA THR A 66 0.44 -5.26 -0.64
C THR A 66 0.50 -4.41 0.62
N VAL A 67 -0.39 -3.42 0.71
CA VAL A 67 -0.59 -2.63 1.92
C VAL A 67 -1.79 -3.20 2.66
N LYS A 68 -1.55 -3.83 3.80
CA LYS A 68 -2.58 -4.33 4.72
C LYS A 68 -2.96 -3.23 5.69
N VAL A 69 -4.21 -2.83 5.69
CA VAL A 69 -4.74 -1.81 6.58
C VAL A 69 -5.71 -2.45 7.54
N MET A 70 -5.32 -2.56 8.79
CA MET A 70 -6.18 -3.04 9.86
C MET A 70 -6.95 -1.86 10.45
N ARG A 71 -8.23 -1.75 10.10
CA ARG A 71 -9.16 -0.79 10.69
C ARG A 71 -9.79 -1.42 11.92
N SER A 72 -9.35 -0.97 13.09
CA SER A 72 -9.70 -1.56 14.39
C SER A 72 -10.02 -0.47 15.40
N LYS A 73 -10.93 -0.76 16.32
CA LYS A 73 -11.26 0.12 17.45
C LYS A 73 -10.10 0.28 18.45
N ILE A 74 -9.06 -0.55 18.35
CA ILE A 74 -7.99 -0.68 19.34
C ILE A 74 -6.61 -0.61 18.65
N LEU A 75 -5.76 0.32 19.10
CA LEU A 75 -4.30 0.28 18.92
C LEU A 75 -3.76 -0.74 19.93
N GLN A 76 -3.25 -1.89 19.45
CA GLN A 76 -2.61 -2.89 20.31
C GLN A 76 -1.16 -2.49 20.62
#